data_AF-A0A7S3LRU5-F1
#
_entry.id   AF-A0A7S3LRU5-F1
#
_cell.length_a   1.000
_cell.length_b   1.000
_cell.length_c   1.000
_cell.angle_alpha   90.00
_cell.angle_beta   90.00
_cell.angle_gamma   90.00
#
_symmetry.space_group_name_H-M   'P 1'
#
loop_
_entity.id
_entity.type
_entity.pdbx_description
1 polymer ?
#
loop_
_entity_poly.entity_id
_entity_poly.type
_entity_poly.pdbx_seq_one_letter_code
_entity_poly.pdbx_strand_id
1 'polypeptide(L)'
;AAAKEVITAELERKQLRLCALVNNAGVSGTQLAEAVSIDDAKYMFEVNYFGLLQVTQAFIPLLRVSQGRIINIGSLAGKVVRPLSAVYSSTKFAVEALSDGLRRELSAFDVSVSLVQPGAVESVMATNAKNVVPELRKELEGMGLLNLEPIRSLVEKRETQARNFDKKNIWTPAESTDKVILHAIQNPRPKARYPTAGFGPLPGWLIALLPGFLPDHVADSLMRLLGF
;
A
#
# COMPACT_ATOMS: atom_id res chain seq x y z
N ALA A 1 5.69 18.68 -13.27
CA ALA A 1 6.68 19.73 -13.64
C ALA A 1 6.92 20.69 -12.47
N ALA A 2 5.92 21.44 -12.01
CA ALA A 2 6.07 22.47 -10.96
C ALA A 2 6.79 22.01 -9.68
N ALA A 3 6.41 20.86 -9.09
CA ALA A 3 7.05 20.39 -7.85
C ALA A 3 8.57 20.12 -8.01
N LYS A 4 8.99 19.58 -9.16
CA LYS A 4 10.41 19.31 -9.44
C LYS A 4 11.21 20.61 -9.50
N GLU A 5 10.70 21.61 -10.20
CA GLU A 5 11.33 22.91 -10.37
C GLU A 5 11.49 23.61 -9.01
N VAL A 6 10.42 23.68 -8.22
CA VAL A 6 10.43 24.30 -6.88
C VAL A 6 11.44 23.61 -5.96
N ILE A 7 11.44 22.28 -5.91
CA ILE A 7 12.37 21.53 -5.05
C ILE A 7 13.82 21.67 -5.53
N THR A 8 14.06 21.65 -6.84
CA THR A 8 15.41 21.80 -7.40
C THR A 8 15.98 23.18 -7.07
N ALA A 9 15.21 24.24 -7.28
CA ALA A 9 15.62 25.61 -6.95
C ALA A 9 15.91 25.77 -5.46
N GLU A 10 15.09 25.17 -4.59
CA GLU A 10 15.31 25.23 -3.13
C GLU A 10 16.56 24.46 -2.69
N LEU A 11 16.84 23.31 -3.31
CA LEU A 11 18.07 22.54 -3.05
C LEU A 11 19.31 23.32 -3.49
N GLU A 12 19.29 23.94 -4.67
CA GLU A 12 20.38 24.77 -5.17
C GLU A 12 20.62 25.99 -4.25
N ARG A 13 19.55 26.70 -3.91
CA ARG A 13 19.60 27.87 -3.01
C ARG A 13 20.21 27.53 -1.64
N LYS A 14 19.91 26.35 -1.11
CA LYS A 14 20.45 25.86 0.18
C LYS A 14 21.76 25.09 0.04
N GLN A 15 22.27 24.88 -1.16
CA GLN A 15 23.43 24.03 -1.44
C GLN A 15 23.28 22.61 -0.88
N LEU A 16 22.05 22.07 -0.95
CA LEU A 16 21.69 20.73 -0.48
C LEU A 16 21.54 19.76 -1.65
N ARG A 17 21.62 18.47 -1.34
CA ARG A 17 21.32 17.38 -2.26
C ARG A 17 20.07 16.63 -1.81
N LEU A 18 19.30 16.11 -2.76
CA LEU A 18 18.17 15.25 -2.45
C LEU A 18 18.68 13.86 -2.08
N CYS A 19 18.73 13.53 -0.79
CA CYS A 19 19.27 12.24 -0.33
C CYS A 19 18.22 11.12 -0.27
N ALA A 20 16.93 11.46 -0.17
CA ALA A 20 15.86 10.48 -0.10
C ALA A 20 14.56 11.03 -0.71
N LEU A 21 13.79 10.14 -1.34
CA LEU A 21 12.43 10.36 -1.80
C LEU A 21 11.53 9.33 -1.12
N VAL A 22 10.46 9.80 -0.47
CA VAL A 22 9.44 8.94 0.14
C VAL A 22 8.13 9.09 -0.64
N ASN A 23 7.78 8.07 -1.42
CA ASN A 23 6.51 7.99 -2.11
C ASN A 23 5.44 7.41 -1.18
N ASN A 24 4.77 8.30 -0.44
CA ASN A 24 3.74 7.93 0.54
C ASN A 24 2.30 8.14 0.06
N ALA A 25 2.07 9.06 -0.88
CA ALA A 25 0.72 9.39 -1.33
C ALA A 25 -0.04 8.14 -1.79
N GLY A 26 -1.28 8.00 -1.32
CA GLY A 26 -2.11 6.87 -1.66
C GLY A 26 -3.54 7.02 -1.19
N VAL A 27 -4.45 6.36 -1.89
CA VAL A 27 -5.87 6.22 -1.55
C VAL A 27 -6.20 4.74 -1.38
N SER A 28 -7.13 4.45 -0.49
CA SER A 28 -7.65 3.10 -0.25
C SER A 28 -9.09 2.98 -0.73
N GLY A 29 -9.48 1.77 -1.08
CA GLY A 29 -10.86 1.43 -1.41
C GLY A 29 -11.28 0.12 -0.73
N THR A 30 -12.53 0.06 -0.29
CA THR A 30 -13.22 -1.20 0.02
C THR A 30 -14.44 -1.27 -0.90
N GLN A 31 -14.34 -2.03 -1.99
CA GLN A 31 -15.37 -2.14 -3.01
C GLN A 31 -15.44 -3.56 -3.57
N LEU A 32 -16.63 -3.95 -3.99
CA LEU A 32 -16.84 -5.16 -4.75
C LEU A 32 -16.39 -4.94 -6.20
N ALA A 33 -15.56 -5.84 -6.73
CA ALA A 33 -14.92 -5.65 -8.03
C ALA A 33 -15.90 -5.56 -9.21
N GLU A 34 -17.06 -6.23 -9.12
CA GLU A 34 -18.11 -6.17 -10.14
C GLU A 34 -19.01 -4.92 -10.03
N ALA A 35 -18.90 -4.16 -8.94
CA ALA A 35 -19.74 -2.99 -8.66
C ALA A 35 -18.97 -1.66 -8.71
N VAL A 36 -17.64 -1.69 -8.55
CA VAL A 36 -16.80 -0.48 -8.56
C VAL A 36 -16.85 0.21 -9.93
N SER A 37 -17.00 1.54 -9.92
CA SER A 37 -16.95 2.32 -11.15
C SER A 37 -15.54 2.27 -11.77
N ILE A 38 -15.46 2.28 -13.09
CA ILE A 38 -14.17 2.29 -13.80
C ILE A 38 -13.39 3.58 -13.51
N ASP A 39 -14.09 4.70 -13.29
CA ASP A 39 -13.45 5.97 -12.98
C ASP A 39 -12.83 5.98 -11.58
N ASP A 40 -13.49 5.38 -10.58
CA ASP A 40 -12.89 5.20 -9.25
C ASP A 40 -11.70 4.24 -9.29
N ALA A 41 -11.81 3.17 -10.08
CA ALA A 41 -10.72 2.23 -10.28
C ALA A 41 -9.50 2.91 -10.94
N LYS A 42 -9.72 3.71 -11.99
CA LYS A 42 -8.68 4.52 -12.63
C LYS A 42 -8.10 5.51 -11.64
N TYR A 43 -8.92 6.25 -10.91
CA TYR A 43 -8.46 7.23 -9.91
C TYR A 43 -7.53 6.59 -8.87
N MET A 44 -7.86 5.39 -8.38
CA MET A 44 -6.96 4.65 -7.49
C MET A 44 -5.60 4.34 -8.14
N PHE A 45 -5.57 3.95 -9.42
CA PHE A 45 -4.31 3.74 -10.16
C PHE A 45 -3.56 5.05 -10.42
N GLU A 46 -4.26 6.12 -10.78
CA GLU A 46 -3.70 7.46 -11.00
C GLU A 46 -2.94 7.93 -9.77
N VAL A 47 -3.52 7.78 -8.58
CA VAL A 47 -2.86 8.20 -7.33
C VAL A 47 -1.78 7.19 -6.90
N ASN A 48 -2.14 5.91 -6.74
CA ASN A 48 -1.28 4.93 -6.07
C ASN A 48 -0.10 4.48 -6.93
N TYR A 49 -0.25 4.49 -8.25
CA TYR A 49 0.74 3.96 -9.18
C TYR A 49 1.31 5.04 -10.09
N PHE A 50 0.47 5.69 -10.91
CA PHE A 50 0.98 6.66 -11.88
C PHE A 50 1.56 7.90 -11.20
N GLY A 51 0.94 8.39 -10.12
CA GLY A 51 1.47 9.50 -9.33
C GLY A 51 2.84 9.18 -8.72
N LEU A 52 2.98 8.00 -8.11
CA LEU A 52 4.25 7.50 -7.60
C LEU A 52 5.31 7.41 -8.71
N LEU A 53 4.96 6.85 -9.87
CA LEU A 53 5.86 6.70 -11.00
C LEU A 53 6.32 8.06 -11.52
N GLN A 54 5.39 8.99 -11.72
CA GLN A 54 5.68 10.34 -12.21
C GLN A 54 6.61 11.10 -11.27
N VAL A 55 6.35 11.07 -9.96
CA VAL A 55 7.24 11.69 -8.94
C VAL A 55 8.62 11.03 -8.98
N THR A 56 8.66 9.71 -9.01
CA THR A 56 9.93 8.97 -9.04
C THR A 56 10.76 9.34 -10.26
N GLN A 57 10.17 9.31 -11.47
CA GLN A 57 10.84 9.70 -12.71
C GLN A 57 11.38 11.12 -12.67
N ALA A 58 10.61 12.06 -12.10
CA ALA A 58 11.01 13.45 -12.00
C ALA A 58 12.26 13.66 -11.14
N PHE A 59 12.44 12.85 -10.08
CA PHE A 59 13.49 13.01 -9.07
C PHE A 59 14.66 12.03 -9.20
N ILE A 60 14.56 10.96 -10.00
CA ILE A 60 15.67 10.02 -10.26
C ILE A 60 16.99 10.73 -10.64
N PRO A 61 17.01 11.74 -11.53
CA PRO A 61 18.27 12.40 -11.88
C PRO A 61 19.01 13.02 -10.69
N LEU A 62 18.26 13.61 -9.75
CA LEU A 62 18.84 14.20 -8.53
C LEU A 62 19.33 13.13 -7.56
N LEU A 63 18.59 12.02 -7.44
CA LEU A 63 18.96 10.89 -6.59
C LEU A 63 20.21 10.16 -7.10
N ARG A 64 20.43 10.09 -8.41
CA ARG A 64 21.66 9.53 -8.99
C ARG A 64 22.89 10.32 -8.59
N VAL A 65 22.80 11.66 -8.56
CA VAL A 65 23.91 12.53 -8.15
C VAL A 65 24.24 12.36 -6.67
N SER A 66 23.24 12.13 -5.82
CA SER A 66 23.43 11.97 -4.38
C SER A 66 23.66 10.52 -3.93
N GLN A 67 23.57 9.54 -4.84
CA GLN A 67 23.47 8.11 -4.51
C GLN A 67 22.38 7.87 -3.44
N GLY A 68 21.25 8.54 -3.66
CA GLY A 68 20.18 8.65 -2.70
C GLY A 68 19.31 7.41 -2.57
N ARG A 69 18.11 7.60 -2.03
CA ARG A 69 17.22 6.51 -1.65
C ARG A 69 15.79 6.77 -2.11
N ILE A 70 15.11 5.71 -2.55
CA ILE A 70 13.68 5.73 -2.84
C ILE A 70 12.99 4.80 -1.86
N ILE A 71 12.01 5.33 -1.14
CA ILE A 71 11.18 4.59 -0.20
C ILE A 71 9.75 4.63 -0.74
N ASN A 72 9.23 3.49 -1.16
CA ASN A 72 7.86 3.37 -1.62
C ASN A 72 7.00 2.80 -0.48
N ILE A 73 5.83 3.41 -0.24
CA ILE A 73 4.86 2.90 0.73
C ILE A 73 3.87 1.98 0.01
N GLY A 74 4.15 0.68 0.12
CA GLY A 74 3.31 -0.40 -0.35
C GLY A 74 2.20 -0.74 0.64
N SER A 75 1.88 -2.03 0.72
CA SER A 75 0.92 -2.59 1.67
C SER A 75 1.10 -4.11 1.70
N LEU A 76 0.71 -4.78 2.79
CA LEU A 76 0.48 -6.23 2.74
C LEU A 76 -0.57 -6.63 1.68
N ALA A 77 -1.48 -5.70 1.31
CA ALA A 77 -2.40 -5.89 0.20
C ALA A 77 -1.70 -5.99 -1.18
N GLY A 78 -0.40 -5.67 -1.27
CA GLY A 78 0.44 -5.94 -2.45
C GLY A 78 0.98 -7.37 -2.52
N LYS A 79 0.68 -8.21 -1.52
CA LYS A 79 1.06 -9.63 -1.46
C LYS A 79 -0.14 -10.55 -1.33
N VAL A 80 -1.16 -10.10 -0.62
CA VAL A 80 -2.31 -10.92 -0.26
C VAL A 80 -3.58 -10.11 -0.47
N VAL A 81 -4.49 -10.64 -1.30
CA VAL A 81 -5.73 -9.96 -1.66
C VAL A 81 -6.85 -10.42 -0.75
N ARG A 82 -7.67 -9.47 -0.28
CA ARG A 82 -8.89 -9.77 0.48
C ARG A 82 -10.13 -9.57 -0.39
N PRO A 83 -11.24 -10.25 -0.08
CA PRO A 83 -12.54 -9.84 -0.58
C PRO A 83 -12.78 -8.36 -0.34
N LEU A 84 -13.45 -7.71 -1.30
CA LEU A 84 -13.73 -6.28 -1.32
C LEU A 84 -12.48 -5.37 -1.38
N SER A 85 -11.30 -5.90 -1.69
CA SER A 85 -10.08 -5.07 -1.89
C SER A 85 -9.37 -5.32 -3.21
N ALA A 86 -9.97 -6.03 -4.17
CA ALA A 86 -9.31 -6.45 -5.41
C ALA A 86 -8.67 -5.28 -6.18
N VAL A 87 -9.41 -4.19 -6.40
CA VAL A 87 -8.88 -3.02 -7.12
C VAL A 87 -7.75 -2.34 -6.36
N TYR A 88 -7.94 -2.03 -5.07
CA TYR A 88 -6.90 -1.45 -4.23
C TYR A 88 -5.64 -2.33 -4.20
N SER A 89 -5.81 -3.64 -4.01
CA SER A 89 -4.71 -4.62 -3.95
C SER A 89 -3.96 -4.65 -5.27
N SER A 90 -4.67 -4.61 -6.41
CA SER A 90 -4.06 -4.53 -7.74
C SER A 90 -3.10 -3.34 -7.86
N THR A 91 -3.47 -2.16 -7.35
CA THR A 91 -2.55 -1.00 -7.34
C THR A 91 -1.32 -1.24 -6.48
N LYS A 92 -1.45 -1.91 -5.34
CA LYS A 92 -0.33 -2.20 -4.43
C LYS A 92 0.57 -3.32 -4.95
N PHE A 93 0.04 -4.31 -5.67
CA PHE A 93 0.83 -5.27 -6.43
C PHE A 93 1.62 -4.58 -7.56
N ALA A 94 1.03 -3.61 -8.25
CA ALA A 94 1.75 -2.83 -9.26
C ALA A 94 2.94 -2.05 -8.65
N VAL A 95 2.76 -1.48 -7.45
CA VAL A 95 3.85 -0.81 -6.70
C VAL A 95 4.97 -1.78 -6.29
N GLU A 96 4.65 -3.04 -5.94
CA GLU A 96 5.65 -4.08 -5.68
C GLU A 96 6.52 -4.33 -6.91
N ALA A 97 5.88 -4.58 -8.06
CA ALA A 97 6.57 -4.85 -9.31
C ALA A 97 7.44 -3.66 -9.74
N LEU A 98 6.90 -2.44 -9.67
CA LEU A 98 7.64 -1.22 -9.97
C LEU A 98 8.85 -1.04 -9.05
N SER A 99 8.70 -1.32 -7.75
CA SER A 99 9.80 -1.19 -6.78
C SER A 99 10.92 -2.19 -7.06
N ASP A 100 10.59 -3.43 -7.45
CA ASP A 100 11.60 -4.42 -7.85
C ASP A 100 12.30 -4.03 -9.15
N GLY A 101 11.57 -3.48 -10.12
CA GLY A 101 12.14 -2.95 -11.37
C GLY A 101 13.13 -1.83 -11.09
N LEU A 102 12.69 -0.78 -10.39
CA LEU A 102 13.51 0.36 -10.01
C LEU A 102 14.76 -0.06 -9.22
N ARG A 103 14.64 -1.00 -8.28
CA ARG A 103 15.79 -1.50 -7.52
C ARG A 103 16.87 -2.10 -8.41
N ARG A 104 16.47 -2.81 -9.47
CA ARG A 104 17.41 -3.45 -10.41
C ARG A 104 18.01 -2.40 -11.34
N GLU A 105 17.18 -1.55 -11.93
CA GLU A 105 17.59 -0.49 -12.86
C GLU A 105 18.53 0.54 -12.22
N LEU A 106 18.28 0.89 -10.96
CA LEU A 106 19.01 1.94 -10.25
C LEU A 106 20.23 1.45 -9.47
N SER A 107 20.42 0.13 -9.37
CA SER A 107 21.54 -0.48 -8.64
C SER A 107 22.91 -0.04 -9.17
N ALA A 108 23.05 0.14 -10.48
CA ALA A 108 24.29 0.61 -11.11
C ALA A 108 24.66 2.07 -10.77
N PHE A 109 23.74 2.81 -10.15
CA PHE A 109 23.94 4.20 -9.74
C PHE A 109 24.03 4.36 -8.21
N ASP A 110 24.16 3.24 -7.48
CA ASP A 110 24.14 3.19 -6.01
C ASP A 110 22.89 3.82 -5.37
N VAL A 111 21.79 3.94 -6.13
CA VAL A 111 20.51 4.40 -5.59
C VAL A 111 19.74 3.20 -5.06
N SER A 112 19.48 3.21 -3.76
CA SER A 112 18.73 2.12 -3.11
C SER A 112 17.23 2.34 -3.19
N VAL A 113 16.48 1.25 -3.37
CA VAL A 113 15.01 1.26 -3.39
C VAL A 113 14.50 0.29 -2.33
N SER A 114 13.70 0.81 -1.40
CA SER A 114 13.09 0.05 -0.31
C SER A 114 11.56 0.14 -0.40
N LEU A 115 10.89 -0.99 -0.23
CA LEU A 115 9.45 -1.07 -0.14
C LEU A 115 9.03 -1.30 1.31
N VAL A 116 8.32 -0.35 1.89
CA VAL A 116 7.69 -0.50 3.20
C VAL A 116 6.31 -1.09 2.98
N GLN A 117 5.96 -2.15 3.71
CA GLN A 117 4.69 -2.87 3.54
C GLN A 117 3.90 -2.84 4.87
N PRO A 118 3.13 -1.77 5.11
CA PRO A 118 2.29 -1.70 6.28
C PRO A 118 1.07 -2.63 6.19
N GLY A 119 0.65 -3.08 7.36
CA GLY A 119 -0.65 -3.69 7.64
C GLY A 119 -1.67 -2.64 8.05
N ALA A 120 -2.44 -2.90 9.11
CA ALA A 120 -3.39 -1.92 9.64
C ALA A 120 -2.66 -0.82 10.43
N VAL A 121 -2.45 0.35 9.81
CA VAL A 121 -1.81 1.51 10.44
C VAL A 121 -2.86 2.57 10.77
N GLU A 122 -2.79 3.12 11.99
CA GLU A 122 -3.62 4.25 12.38
C GLU A 122 -3.31 5.47 11.50
N SER A 123 -4.28 5.93 10.72
CA SER A 123 -4.11 7.02 9.76
C SER A 123 -5.46 7.63 9.40
N VAL A 124 -5.45 8.82 8.80
CA VAL A 124 -6.66 9.41 8.21
C VAL A 124 -7.27 8.48 7.15
N MET A 125 -6.44 7.74 6.41
CA MET A 125 -6.91 6.72 5.46
C MET A 125 -7.68 5.59 6.16
N ALA A 126 -7.22 5.13 7.33
CA ALA A 126 -7.93 4.16 8.16
C ALA A 126 -9.24 4.72 8.73
N THR A 127 -9.25 5.99 9.15
CA THR A 127 -10.46 6.67 9.62
C THR A 127 -11.49 6.82 8.51
N ASN A 128 -11.06 7.22 7.31
CA ASN A 128 -11.93 7.31 6.14
C ASN A 128 -12.52 5.94 5.77
N ALA A 129 -11.73 4.86 5.90
CA ALA A 129 -12.20 3.49 5.66
C ALA A 129 -13.36 3.06 6.58
N LYS A 130 -13.58 3.71 7.73
CA LYS A 130 -14.72 3.44 8.63
C LYS A 130 -16.06 3.85 8.03
N ASN A 131 -16.07 4.88 7.18
CA ASN A 131 -17.27 5.36 6.48
C ASN A 131 -17.50 4.62 5.16
N VAL A 132 -16.46 3.98 4.60
CA VAL A 132 -16.53 3.29 3.30
C VAL A 132 -17.44 2.06 3.36
N VAL A 133 -17.50 1.33 4.47
CA VAL A 133 -18.31 0.09 4.52
C VAL A 133 -19.82 0.38 4.54
N PRO A 134 -20.34 1.35 5.32
CA PRO A 134 -21.73 1.80 5.18
C PRO A 134 -22.08 2.32 3.79
N GLU A 135 -21.18 3.09 3.15
CA GLU A 135 -21.39 3.60 1.78
C GLU A 135 -21.46 2.46 0.76
N LEU A 136 -20.52 1.51 0.83
CA LEU A 136 -20.53 0.29 0.02
C LEU A 136 -21.84 -0.48 0.20
N ARG A 137 -22.31 -0.66 1.43
CA ARG A 137 -23.58 -1.37 1.69
C ARG A 137 -24.73 -0.68 0.96
N LYS A 138 -24.85 0.65 1.08
CA LYS A 138 -25.91 1.43 0.43
C LYS A 138 -25.84 1.32 -1.10
N GLU A 139 -24.64 1.39 -1.66
CA GLU A 139 -24.41 1.24 -3.10
C GLU A 139 -24.86 -0.14 -3.59
N LEU A 140 -24.40 -1.21 -2.93
CA LEU A 140 -24.76 -2.59 -3.29
C LEU A 140 -26.24 -2.88 -3.08
N GLU A 141 -26.89 -2.25 -2.10
CA GLU A 141 -28.34 -2.33 -1.90
C GLU A 141 -29.09 -1.70 -3.08
N GLY A 142 -28.67 -0.50 -3.51
CA GLY A 142 -29.24 0.17 -4.68
C GLY A 142 -29.08 -0.62 -5.99
N MET A 143 -28.02 -1.42 -6.09
CA MET A 143 -27.78 -2.33 -7.23
C MET A 143 -28.51 -3.69 -7.09
N GLY A 144 -29.18 -3.95 -5.97
CA GLY A 144 -29.83 -5.24 -5.67
C GLY A 144 -28.87 -6.39 -5.39
N LEU A 145 -27.56 -6.13 -5.30
CA LEU A 145 -26.52 -7.15 -5.09
C LEU A 145 -26.54 -7.72 -3.67
N LEU A 146 -27.06 -6.98 -2.68
CA LEU A 146 -27.25 -7.51 -1.32
C LEU A 146 -28.36 -8.57 -1.21
N ASN A 147 -29.18 -8.77 -2.25
CA ASN A 147 -30.14 -9.87 -2.30
C ASN A 147 -29.45 -11.21 -2.53
N LEU A 148 -28.22 -11.20 -3.05
CA LEU A 148 -27.39 -12.38 -3.22
C LEU A 148 -26.71 -12.70 -1.90
N GLU A 149 -27.09 -13.82 -1.28
CA GLU A 149 -26.56 -14.23 0.03
C GLU A 149 -25.02 -14.19 0.09
N PRO A 150 -24.27 -14.70 -0.91
CA PRO A 150 -22.81 -14.70 -0.83
C PRO A 150 -22.22 -13.28 -0.73
N ILE A 151 -22.78 -12.32 -1.46
CA ILE A 151 -22.32 -10.91 -1.42
C ILE A 151 -22.67 -10.29 -0.08
N ARG A 152 -23.90 -10.50 0.41
CA ARG A 152 -24.32 -10.01 1.72
C ARG A 152 -23.42 -10.53 2.84
N SER A 153 -23.09 -11.82 2.82
CA SER A 153 -22.17 -12.47 3.77
C SER A 153 -20.77 -11.84 3.75
N LEU A 154 -20.25 -11.50 2.56
CA LEU A 154 -18.96 -10.81 2.43
C LEU A 154 -18.98 -9.41 3.07
N VAL A 155 -20.03 -8.64 2.83
CA VAL A 155 -20.18 -7.28 3.39
C VAL A 155 -20.31 -7.34 4.91
N GLU A 156 -21.16 -8.23 5.45
CA GLU A 156 -21.35 -8.40 6.90
C GLU A 156 -20.06 -8.86 7.62
N LYS A 157 -19.29 -9.76 7.00
CA LYS A 157 -17.96 -10.16 7.50
C LYS A 157 -17.02 -8.96 7.54
N ARG A 158 -17.00 -8.13 6.49
CA ARG A 158 -16.15 -6.94 6.43
C ARG A 158 -16.53 -5.89 7.48
N GLU A 159 -17.81 -5.65 7.70
CA GLU A 159 -18.31 -4.79 8.78
C GLU A 159 -17.89 -5.29 10.16
N THR A 160 -18.00 -6.60 10.38
CA THR A 160 -17.62 -7.22 11.64
C THR A 160 -16.12 -7.14 11.87
N GLN A 161 -15.31 -7.35 10.84
CA GLN A 161 -13.87 -7.11 10.90
C GLN A 161 -13.58 -5.65 11.25
N ALA A 162 -14.15 -4.67 10.54
CA ALA A 162 -13.89 -3.26 10.79
C ALA A 162 -14.21 -2.88 12.25
N ARG A 163 -15.35 -3.32 12.78
CA ARG A 163 -15.73 -3.13 14.19
C ARG A 163 -14.76 -3.81 15.16
N ASN A 164 -14.30 -5.02 14.84
CA ASN A 164 -13.37 -5.76 15.70
C ASN A 164 -11.97 -5.16 15.71
N PHE A 165 -11.51 -4.58 14.59
CA PHE A 165 -10.22 -3.88 14.51
C PHE A 165 -10.17 -2.70 15.49
N ASP A 166 -11.24 -1.92 15.54
CA ASP A 166 -11.40 -0.82 16.49
C ASP A 166 -11.49 -1.31 17.94
N LYS A 167 -12.36 -2.30 18.21
CA LYS A 167 -12.55 -2.82 19.57
C LYS A 167 -11.30 -3.47 20.18
N LYS A 168 -10.48 -4.15 19.35
CA LYS A 168 -9.30 -4.89 19.79
C LYS A 168 -8.00 -4.10 19.69
N ASN A 169 -8.06 -2.82 19.30
CA ASN A 169 -6.91 -1.93 19.12
C ASN A 169 -5.77 -2.57 18.29
N ILE A 170 -6.13 -3.20 17.17
CA ILE A 170 -5.17 -3.92 16.29
C ILE A 170 -4.38 -2.93 15.40
N TRP A 171 -4.66 -1.63 15.54
CA TRP A 171 -3.98 -0.59 14.80
C TRP A 171 -2.52 -0.48 15.23
N THR A 172 -1.63 -0.54 14.24
CA THR A 172 -0.22 -0.24 14.45
C THR A 172 -0.08 1.29 14.49
N PRO A 173 0.57 1.85 15.53
CA PRO A 173 0.81 3.29 15.60
C PRO A 173 1.61 3.77 14.40
N ALA A 174 1.29 4.95 13.87
CA ALA A 174 1.95 5.52 12.70
C ALA A 174 3.48 5.61 12.89
N GLU A 175 3.92 5.91 14.13
CA GLU A 175 5.32 6.04 14.53
C GLU A 175 6.12 4.75 14.27
N SER A 176 5.46 3.59 14.26
CA SER A 176 6.11 2.32 13.94
C SER A 176 6.54 2.27 12.47
N THR A 177 5.74 2.83 11.57
CA THR A 177 6.07 2.94 10.15
C THR A 177 7.13 4.04 9.95
N ASP A 178 7.03 5.15 10.67
CA ASP A 178 8.00 6.25 10.59
C ASP A 178 9.42 5.80 10.98
N LYS A 179 9.55 5.00 12.05
CA LYS A 179 10.83 4.41 12.47
C LYS A 179 11.44 3.55 11.36
N VAL A 180 10.61 2.81 10.63
CA VAL A 180 11.07 1.96 9.53
C VAL A 180 11.47 2.79 8.32
N ILE A 181 10.72 3.82 7.96
CA ILE A 181 11.07 4.75 6.90
C ILE A 181 12.41 5.42 7.23
N LEU A 182 12.56 5.92 8.46
CA LEU A 182 13.81 6.54 8.91
C LEU A 182 14.98 5.55 8.86
N HIS A 183 14.77 4.31 9.31
CA HIS A 183 15.77 3.26 9.21
C HIS A 183 16.15 2.97 7.74
N ALA A 184 15.19 2.90 6.82
CA ALA A 184 15.44 2.73 5.40
C ALA A 184 16.19 3.92 4.78
N ILE A 185 16.03 5.13 5.34
CA ILE A 185 16.77 6.34 4.93
C ILE A 185 18.20 6.36 5.49
N GLN A 186 18.43 5.84 6.69
CA GLN A 186 19.71 6.01 7.39
C GLN A 186 20.67 4.81 7.26
N ASN A 187 20.14 3.59 7.11
CA ASN A 187 20.97 2.37 7.12
C ASN A 187 21.87 2.28 5.88
N PRO A 188 23.21 2.17 5.97
CA PRO A 188 24.09 2.09 4.79
C PRO A 188 23.74 1.00 3.77
N ARG A 189 23.06 -0.07 4.20
CA ARG A 189 22.58 -1.16 3.34
C ARG A 189 21.10 -1.45 3.67
N PRO A 190 20.17 -0.61 3.19
CA PRO A 190 18.76 -0.81 3.49
C PRO A 190 18.23 -2.08 2.80
N LYS A 191 17.27 -2.74 3.43
CA LYS A 191 16.63 -3.94 2.88
C LYS A 191 15.69 -3.54 1.74
N ALA A 192 15.54 -4.42 0.75
CA ALA A 192 14.57 -4.20 -0.32
C ALA A 192 13.12 -4.14 0.20
N ARG A 193 12.81 -4.81 1.32
CA ARG A 193 11.45 -4.89 1.88
C ARG A 193 11.45 -4.78 3.40
N TYR A 194 10.45 -4.05 3.90
CA TYR A 194 10.17 -3.87 5.32
C TYR A 194 8.68 -4.09 5.60
N PRO A 195 8.25 -5.33 5.93
CA PRO A 195 6.90 -5.58 6.43
C PRO A 195 6.77 -5.06 7.86
N THR A 196 5.92 -4.04 8.07
CA THR A 196 5.92 -3.28 9.34
C THR A 196 4.79 -3.63 10.30
N ALA A 197 3.69 -4.20 9.80
CA ALA A 197 2.61 -4.65 10.66
C ALA A 197 2.11 -6.02 10.22
N GLY A 198 1.73 -6.84 11.20
CA GLY A 198 1.07 -8.11 11.00
C GLY A 198 -0.43 -7.98 10.71
N PHE A 199 -1.09 -9.11 10.64
CA PHE A 199 -2.55 -9.18 10.66
C PHE A 199 -2.99 -10.11 11.80
N GLY A 200 -3.66 -9.55 12.81
CA GLY A 200 -3.97 -10.27 14.03
C GLY A 200 -2.69 -10.81 14.71
N PRO A 201 -2.61 -12.12 15.04
CA PRO A 201 -1.44 -12.70 15.70
C PRO A 201 -0.25 -13.01 14.76
N LEU A 202 -0.44 -12.92 13.44
CA LEU A 202 0.60 -13.31 12.47
C LEU A 202 1.50 -12.13 12.11
N PRO A 203 2.83 -12.25 12.21
CA PRO A 203 3.74 -11.18 11.86
C PRO A 203 3.75 -10.92 10.35
N GLY A 204 3.90 -9.66 9.94
CA GLY A 204 3.75 -9.25 8.54
C GLY A 204 4.73 -9.94 7.57
N TRP A 205 5.94 -10.26 8.04
CA TRP A 205 6.93 -10.99 7.22
C TRP A 205 6.49 -12.41 6.88
N LEU A 206 5.74 -13.07 7.76
CA LEU A 206 5.21 -14.41 7.50
C LEU A 206 4.11 -14.33 6.45
N ILE A 207 3.18 -13.38 6.60
CA ILE A 207 2.09 -13.13 5.64
C ILE A 207 2.64 -12.81 4.25
N ALA A 208 3.69 -12.00 4.17
CA ALA A 208 4.32 -11.63 2.91
C ALA A 208 4.97 -12.81 2.17
N LEU A 209 5.29 -13.92 2.87
CA LEU A 209 5.89 -15.11 2.29
C LEU A 209 4.87 -16.18 1.88
N LEU A 210 3.70 -16.24 2.53
CA LEU A 210 2.71 -17.31 2.33
C LEU A 210 2.32 -17.59 0.86
N PRO A 211 2.06 -16.57 0.00
CA PRO A 211 1.59 -16.82 -1.36
C PRO A 211 2.62 -17.48 -2.29
N GLY A 212 3.91 -17.42 -1.95
CA GLY A 212 4.97 -17.95 -2.81
C GLY A 212 5.21 -19.45 -2.69
N PHE A 213 4.65 -20.11 -1.67
CA PHE A 213 5.00 -21.49 -1.31
C PHE A 213 3.81 -22.45 -1.21
N LEU A 214 2.57 -21.93 -1.31
CA LEU A 214 1.35 -22.73 -1.19
C LEU A 214 0.60 -22.72 -2.54
N PRO A 215 0.02 -23.86 -2.97
CA PRO A 215 -0.96 -23.84 -4.05
C PRO A 215 -2.14 -22.90 -3.71
N ASP A 216 -2.70 -22.21 -4.70
CA ASP A 216 -3.74 -21.19 -4.49
C ASP A 216 -4.91 -21.69 -3.65
N HIS A 217 -5.41 -22.90 -3.91
CA HIS A 217 -6.52 -23.47 -3.13
C HIS A 217 -6.20 -23.67 -1.64
N VAL A 218 -4.93 -23.95 -1.30
CA VAL A 218 -4.47 -24.07 0.09
C VAL A 218 -4.34 -22.69 0.71
N ALA A 219 -3.74 -21.73 -0.02
CA ALA A 219 -3.64 -20.35 0.40
C ALA A 219 -5.03 -19.76 0.68
N ASP A 220 -5.99 -19.92 -0.24
CA ASP A 220 -7.38 -19.45 -0.10
C ASP A 220 -8.11 -20.09 1.08
N SER A 221 -7.86 -21.39 1.34
CA SER A 221 -8.46 -22.09 2.47
C SER A 221 -7.88 -21.59 3.81
N LEU A 222 -6.56 -21.38 3.87
CA LEU A 222 -5.88 -20.78 5.01
C LEU A 222 -6.36 -19.35 5.26
N MET A 223 -6.51 -18.56 4.20
CA MET A 223 -6.99 -17.19 4.24
C MET A 223 -8.41 -17.12 4.80
N ARG A 224 -9.33 -17.95 4.29
CA ARG A 224 -10.69 -18.07 4.83
C ARG A 224 -10.70 -18.44 6.32
N LEU A 225 -9.83 -19.35 6.74
CA LEU A 225 -9.70 -19.77 8.15
C LEU A 225 -9.14 -18.65 9.05
N LEU A 226 -8.22 -17.83 8.52
CA LEU A 226 -7.67 -16.66 9.19
C LEU A 226 -8.64 -15.46 9.18
N GLY A 227 -9.85 -15.64 8.65
CA GLY A 227 -10.89 -14.63 8.61
C GLY A 227 -10.64 -13.55 7.57
N PHE A 228 -9.96 -13.90 6.47
CA PHE A 228 -9.86 -13.08 5.27
C PHE A 228 -11.01 -13.36 4.30
#